data_AF-A0AAD4HSQ7-F1
#
_entry.id   AF-A0AAD4HSQ7-F1
#
_cell.length_a   1.000
_cell.length_b   1.000
_cell.length_c   1.000
_cell.angle_alpha   90.00
_cell.angle_beta   90.00
_cell.angle_gamma   90.00
#
_symmetry.space_group_name_H-M   'P 1'
#
loop_
_entity.id
_entity.type
_entity.pdbx_description
1 polymer ?
#
loop_
_entity_poly.entity_id
_entity_poly.type
_entity_poly.pdbx_seq_one_letter_code
_entity_poly.pdbx_strand_id
1 'polypeptide(L)' 'EIFVKQNGKHKVFHLGSNLLCHQHIRGHYEFYQAKCKELGITEHHYAIPRELLDLQ' A
#
# COMPACT_ATOMS: atom_id res chain seq x y z
N GLU A 1 -5.47 -21.31 15.05
CA GLU A 1 -4.00 -21.04 15.14
C GLU A 1 -3.13 -21.82 14.14
N ILE A 2 -3.71 -22.63 13.23
CA ILE A 2 -2.96 -23.52 12.33
C ILE A 2 -2.25 -22.78 11.17
N PHE A 3 -2.81 -21.65 10.72
CA PHE A 3 -2.36 -20.93 9.52
C PHE A 3 -1.06 -20.11 9.71
N VAL A 4 -0.83 -19.57 10.90
CA VAL A 4 0.36 -18.75 11.21
C VAL A 4 1.62 -19.63 11.25
N LYS A 5 1.48 -20.88 11.71
CA LYS A 5 2.59 -21.85 11.82
C LYS A 5 3.09 -22.36 10.46
N GLN A 6 2.23 -22.40 9.43
CA GLN A 6 2.59 -22.98 8.14
C GLN A 6 3.19 -21.98 7.14
N ASN A 7 2.79 -20.70 7.21
CA ASN A 7 3.17 -19.72 6.18
C ASN A 7 4.05 -18.58 6.70
N GLY A 8 4.37 -18.55 7.99
CA GLY A 8 5.29 -17.56 8.59
C GLY A 8 4.85 -16.10 8.45
N LYS A 9 3.62 -15.85 7.99
CA LYS A 9 3.08 -14.52 7.70
C LYS A 9 1.76 -14.35 8.45
N HIS A 10 1.64 -13.24 9.18
CA HIS A 10 0.39 -12.86 9.82
C HIS A 10 -0.72 -12.66 8.76
N LYS A 11 -1.92 -13.18 9.04
CA LYS A 11 -3.12 -13.12 8.19
C LYS A 11 -3.51 -11.72 7.69
N VAL A 12 -2.93 -10.67 8.25
CA VAL A 12 -3.16 -9.26 7.87
C VAL A 12 -2.87 -8.99 6.39
N PHE A 13 -1.96 -9.73 5.76
CA PHE A 13 -1.64 -9.55 4.34
C PHE A 13 -2.60 -10.27 3.37
N HIS A 14 -3.57 -11.04 3.86
CA HIS A 14 -4.41 -11.91 3.02
C HIS A 14 -5.89 -11.53 2.96
N LEU A 15 -6.39 -10.66 3.86
CA LEU A 15 -7.83 -10.40 3.99
C LEU A 15 -8.28 -9.01 3.51
N GLY A 16 -7.51 -8.42 2.61
CA GLY A 16 -7.82 -7.13 2.02
C GLY A 16 -6.87 -6.06 2.54
N SER A 17 -6.50 -5.14 1.65
CA SER A 17 -5.78 -3.95 2.02
C SER A 17 -6.57 -3.24 3.12
N ASN A 18 -6.11 -3.41 4.35
CA ASN A 18 -6.68 -2.69 5.47
C ASN A 18 -6.52 -1.21 5.18
N LEU A 19 -7.50 -0.40 5.51
CA LEU A 19 -7.42 1.06 5.45
C LEU A 19 -6.10 1.58 6.06
N LEU A 20 -5.59 0.88 7.09
CA LEU A 20 -4.29 1.11 7.71
C LEU A 20 -3.10 0.95 6.75
N CYS A 21 -3.12 -0.02 5.84
CA CYS A 21 -2.08 -0.18 4.82
C CYS A 21 -2.11 0.98 3.82
N HIS A 22 -3.31 1.43 3.41
CA HIS A 22 -3.43 2.60 2.54
C HIS A 22 -2.98 3.88 3.25
N GLN A 23 -3.32 4.07 4.53
CA GLN A 23 -2.83 5.20 5.33
C GLN A 23 -1.32 5.16 5.54
N HIS A 24 -0.75 3.98 5.77
CA HIS A 24 0.70 3.80 5.91
C HIS A 24 1.43 4.13 4.60
N ILE A 25 0.93 3.65 3.45
CA ILE A 25 1.50 3.99 2.14
C ILE A 25 1.39 5.50 1.87
N ARG A 26 0.28 6.15 2.25
CA ARG A 26 0.15 7.61 2.13
C ARG A 26 1.19 8.35 2.96
N GLY A 27 1.50 7.88 4.17
CA GLY A 27 2.58 8.44 5.00
C GLY A 27 3.98 8.27 4.40
N HIS A 28 4.16 7.31 3.49
CA HIS A 28 5.39 7.08 2.75
C HIS A 28 5.20 7.24 1.24
N TYR A 29 4.29 8.12 0.83
CA TYR A 29 3.87 8.21 -0.58
C TYR A 29 5.03 8.55 -1.52
N GLU A 30 5.98 9.39 -1.10
CA GLU A 30 7.17 9.72 -1.89
C GLU A 30 8.03 8.48 -2.21
N PHE A 31 8.21 7.59 -1.24
CA PHE A 31 8.95 6.34 -1.44
C PHE A 31 8.18 5.38 -2.35
N TYR A 32 6.86 5.29 -2.16
CA TYR A 32 5.98 4.51 -3.03
C TYR A 32 6.03 5.01 -4.49
N GLN A 33 5.90 6.31 -4.70
CA GLN A 33 5.96 6.95 -6.01
C GLN A 33 7.33 6.72 -6.68
N ALA A 34 8.43 6.90 -5.95
CA ALA A 34 9.77 6.63 -6.46
C ALA A 34 9.93 5.17 -6.91
N LYS A 35 9.39 4.22 -6.15
CA LYS A 35 9.39 2.79 -6.52
C LYS A 35 8.48 2.48 -7.71
N CYS A 36 7.30 3.08 -7.79
CA CYS A 36 6.44 2.95 -8.97
C CYS A 36 7.14 3.47 -10.23
N LYS A 37 7.83 4.61 -10.15
CA LYS A 37 8.62 5.18 -11.25
C LYS A 37 9.80 4.30 -11.66
N GLU A 38 10.54 3.76 -10.69
CA GLU A 38 11.67 2.83 -10.93
C GLU A 38 11.20 1.57 -11.65
N LEU A 39 10.03 1.05 -11.28
CA LEU A 39 9.46 -0.18 -11.83
C LEU A 39 8.58 0.06 -13.08
N GLY A 40 8.35 1.32 -13.48
CA GLY A 40 7.45 1.67 -14.57
C GLY A 40 5.98 1.28 -14.33
N ILE A 41 5.58 1.15 -13.05
CA ILE A 41 4.23 0.76 -12.65
C ILE A 41 3.38 2.01 -12.40
N THR A 42 2.16 2.02 -12.93
CA THR A 42 1.18 3.09 -12.63
C THR A 42 0.76 3.04 -11.17
N GLU A 43 0.78 4.19 -10.52
CA GLU A 43 0.40 4.35 -9.12
C GLU A 43 -1.08 3.98 -8.91
N HIS A 44 -1.37 3.27 -7.82
CA HIS A 44 -2.73 2.85 -7.53
C HIS A 44 -3.54 4.05 -7.00
N HIS A 45 -4.70 4.36 -7.61
CA HIS A 45 -5.52 5.55 -7.26
C HIS A 45 -5.82 5.71 -5.76
N TYR A 46 -6.13 4.64 -5.02
CA TYR A 46 -6.36 4.71 -3.56
C TYR A 46 -5.12 5.05 -2.71
N ALA A 47 -3.91 4.80 -3.23
CA ALA A 47 -2.65 5.11 -2.56
C ALA A 47 -2.26 6.58 -2.71
N ILE A 48 -2.82 7.28 -3.70
CA ILE A 48 -2.58 8.71 -3.94
C ILE A 48 -3.22 9.53 -2.80
N PRO A 49 -2.44 10.36 -2.09
CA PRO A 49 -2.96 11.30 -1.10
C PRO A 49 -4.00 12.23 -1.72
N ARG A 50 -5.08 12.49 -0.99
CA ARG A 50 -6.18 13.32 -1.48
C ARG A 50 -5.75 14.76 -1.78
N GLU A 51 -4.75 15.26 -1.05
CA GLU A 51 -4.19 16.61 -1.27
C GLU A 51 -3.53 16.75 -2.66
N LEU A 52 -3.03 15.65 -3.24
CA LEU A 52 -2.46 15.65 -4.59
C LEU A 52 -3.52 15.47 -5.68
N LEU A 53 -4.67 14.89 -5.35
CA LEU A 53 -5.80 14.70 -6.27
C LEU A 53 -6.61 15.99 -6.47
N ASP A 54 -6.60 16.91 -5.50
CA ASP A 54 -7.33 18.18 -5.56
C ASP A 54 -6.57 19.27 -6.33
N LEU A 55 -5.28 19.05 -6.63
CA LEU A 55 -4.39 19.98 -7.34
C LEU A 55 -4.40 19.79 -8.87
N GLN A 56 -5.29 18.95 -9.40
CA GLN A 56 -5.34 18.54 -10.81
C GLN A 56 -6.62 19.04 -11.50
#